data_AF-A0A450UEN2-F1
#
_entry.id   AF-A0A450UEN2-F1
#
_cell.length_a   1.000
_cell.length_b   1.000
_cell.length_c   1.000
_cell.angle_alpha   90.00
_cell.angle_beta   90.00
_cell.angle_gamma   90.00
#
_symmetry.space_group_name_H-M   'P 1'
#
loop_
_entity.id
_entity.type
_entity.pdbx_description
1 polymer ?
#
loop_
_entity_poly.entity_id
_entity_poly.type
_entity_poly.pdbx_seq_one_letter_code
_entity_poly.pdbx_strand_id
1 'polypeptide(L)'
;MNKTKRNKRNLSKILYPLWFVLATIILFVVFWFPPLKLHEGGLSHGNLDSNAVDSQITNQASKLSHDGIAFSILEEEHKKVAAEIKLLQALQDEWFHNKFLLIGILVFGFVAHTLIPYFRKPNRKDEHPALDTDGILNHVLSPGITLACTVLALACVVSFMIDIHIRNYVSSATQAGLWIRHHVEEPVLGSKAGKGIKGWEAFLYNPCKKKSSEECKERHSDHSYRTSWSHFHALTWLVYIIYMTLLFDVWKSHTDRRILWLGFALVHLSLMGFAWMGHSPPNGFQSQTWPLIEGYDSYYAPLQYVALCAVLVGVNILYFKWYSGRDRDVKTSCERKIAVNSTADSANISGKRD
;
A
#
# COMPACT_ATOMS: atom_id res chain seq x y z
N MET A 1 40.15 21.83 -2.96
CA MET A 1 39.41 20.77 -2.22
C MET A 1 37.88 20.95 -2.17
N ASN A 2 37.21 21.60 -3.15
CA ASN A 2 35.77 21.98 -3.02
C ASN A 2 34.81 21.45 -4.12
N LYS A 3 35.27 20.95 -5.27
CA LYS A 3 34.36 20.45 -6.32
C LYS A 3 33.68 19.12 -5.95
N THR A 4 34.41 18.17 -5.38
CA THR A 4 33.92 16.82 -5.06
C THR A 4 32.90 16.81 -3.91
N LYS A 5 33.10 17.61 -2.86
CA LYS A 5 32.12 17.74 -1.75
C LYS A 5 30.83 18.44 -2.20
N ARG A 6 30.93 19.47 -3.06
CA ARG A 6 29.76 20.18 -3.61
C ARG A 6 28.93 19.26 -4.51
N ASN A 7 29.59 18.43 -5.34
CA ASN A 7 28.89 17.49 -6.21
C ASN A 7 28.10 16.42 -5.43
N LYS A 8 28.69 15.86 -4.35
CA LYS A 8 27.99 14.87 -3.50
C LYS A 8 26.74 15.45 -2.81
N ARG A 9 26.77 16.69 -2.29
CA ARG A 9 25.57 17.31 -1.67
C ARG A 9 24.44 17.53 -2.67
N ASN A 10 24.76 17.93 -3.90
CA ASN A 10 23.75 18.12 -4.95
C ASN A 10 23.10 16.78 -5.33
N LEU A 11 23.86 15.69 -5.38
CA LEU A 11 23.34 14.38 -5.73
C LEU A 11 22.32 13.84 -4.69
N SER A 12 22.53 14.07 -3.39
CA SER A 12 21.54 13.66 -2.37
C SER A 12 20.22 14.43 -2.46
N LYS A 13 20.27 15.70 -2.90
CA LYS A 13 19.06 16.51 -3.10
C LYS A 13 18.18 15.98 -4.26
N ILE A 14 18.78 15.24 -5.20
CA ILE A 14 18.09 14.65 -6.35
C ILE A 14 17.64 13.22 -6.05
N LEU A 15 18.49 12.43 -5.39
CA LEU A 15 18.22 11.01 -5.13
C LEU A 15 17.08 10.77 -4.15
N TYR A 16 16.91 11.61 -3.12
CA TYR A 16 15.81 11.43 -2.16
C TYR A 16 14.43 11.67 -2.80
N PRO A 17 14.17 12.77 -3.52
CA PRO A 17 12.90 12.93 -4.24
C PRO A 17 12.64 11.81 -5.26
N LEU A 18 13.68 11.36 -5.97
CA LEU A 18 13.56 10.25 -6.91
C LEU A 18 13.13 8.96 -6.19
N TRP A 19 13.78 8.64 -5.08
CA TRP A 19 13.40 7.51 -4.22
C TRP A 19 11.96 7.64 -3.73
N PHE A 20 11.57 8.81 -3.24
CA PHE A 20 10.23 9.08 -2.72
C PHE A 20 9.17 8.82 -3.80
N VAL A 21 9.33 9.41 -4.98
CA VAL A 21 8.41 9.22 -6.12
C VAL A 21 8.32 7.75 -6.51
N LEU A 22 9.46 7.08 -6.63
CA LEU A 22 9.51 5.65 -6.97
C LEU A 22 8.79 4.79 -5.92
N ALA A 23 9.07 5.03 -4.63
CA ALA A 23 8.42 4.31 -3.54
C ALA A 23 6.90 4.53 -3.54
N THR A 24 6.45 5.77 -3.73
CA THR A 24 5.01 6.08 -3.83
C THR A 24 4.35 5.39 -5.02
N ILE A 25 4.99 5.36 -6.19
CA ILE A 25 4.46 4.66 -7.37
C ILE A 25 4.35 3.16 -7.09
N ILE A 26 5.38 2.54 -6.52
CA ILE A 26 5.36 1.11 -6.20
C ILE A 26 4.26 0.81 -5.17
N LEU A 27 4.14 1.61 -4.12
CA LEU A 27 3.08 1.45 -3.12
C LEU A 27 1.69 1.62 -3.74
N PHE A 28 1.50 2.63 -4.61
CA PHE A 28 0.25 2.83 -5.33
C PHE A 28 -0.15 1.57 -6.11
N VAL A 29 0.79 0.97 -6.84
CA VAL A 29 0.55 -0.25 -7.61
C VAL A 29 0.29 -1.45 -6.69
N VAL A 30 1.07 -1.64 -5.64
CA VAL A 30 0.92 -2.78 -4.70
C VAL A 30 -0.41 -2.74 -3.95
N PHE A 31 -0.88 -1.54 -3.57
CA PHE A 31 -2.14 -1.36 -2.85
C PHE A 31 -3.35 -1.17 -3.78
N TRP A 32 -3.15 -1.22 -5.09
CA TRP A 32 -4.25 -1.23 -6.03
C TRP A 32 -5.08 -2.52 -5.87
N PHE A 33 -6.41 -2.38 -5.94
CA PHE A 33 -7.32 -3.50 -5.85
C PHE A 33 -7.68 -3.99 -7.25
N PRO A 34 -7.25 -5.21 -7.65
CA PRO A 34 -7.56 -5.72 -8.97
C PRO A 34 -9.04 -6.12 -9.06
N PRO A 35 -9.73 -5.81 -10.16
CA PRO A 35 -11.07 -6.31 -10.38
C PRO A 35 -11.08 -7.83 -10.45
N LEU A 36 -12.10 -8.42 -9.84
CA LEU A 36 -12.40 -9.84 -9.92
C LEU A 36 -13.37 -10.11 -11.08
N LYS A 37 -13.17 -11.26 -11.71
CA LYS A 37 -14.06 -11.90 -12.68
C LYS A 37 -14.31 -13.34 -12.24
N LEU A 38 -15.46 -13.91 -12.57
CA LEU A 38 -15.66 -15.35 -12.43
C LEU A 38 -14.85 -16.09 -13.50
N HIS A 39 -14.28 -17.23 -13.13
CA HIS A 39 -13.60 -18.10 -14.09
C HIS A 39 -14.62 -18.71 -15.06
N GLU A 40 -14.32 -18.73 -16.37
CA GLU A 40 -15.20 -19.31 -17.40
C GLU A 40 -15.63 -20.75 -17.09
N GLY A 41 -14.74 -21.54 -16.46
CA GLY A 41 -15.06 -22.90 -16.00
C GLY A 41 -16.09 -22.97 -14.86
N GLY A 42 -16.30 -21.90 -14.10
CA GLY A 42 -17.34 -21.77 -13.08
C GLY A 42 -18.69 -21.30 -13.63
N LEU A 43 -18.69 -20.66 -14.81
CA LEU A 43 -19.89 -20.35 -15.59
C LEU A 43 -20.35 -21.52 -16.47
N SER A 44 -19.49 -22.52 -16.66
CA SER A 44 -19.79 -23.72 -17.43
C SER A 44 -20.72 -24.65 -16.65
N HIS A 45 -22.01 -24.33 -16.66
CA HIS A 45 -23.05 -25.34 -16.70
C HIS A 45 -22.89 -26.18 -17.99
N GLY A 46 -21.93 -27.09 -17.98
CA GLY A 46 -21.77 -28.16 -18.97
C GLY A 46 -21.36 -27.71 -20.38
N ASN A 47 -20.47 -28.49 -20.98
CA ASN A 47 -20.38 -28.65 -22.44
C ASN A 47 -21.68 -29.29 -22.98
N LEU A 48 -22.81 -28.58 -22.86
CA LEU A 48 -24.03 -28.91 -23.58
C LEU A 48 -24.18 -27.83 -24.64
N ASP A 49 -24.10 -28.26 -25.90
CA ASP A 49 -24.23 -27.47 -27.13
C ASP A 49 -24.91 -26.11 -26.92
N SER A 50 -24.13 -25.05 -27.07
CA SER A 50 -24.53 -23.64 -26.90
C SER A 50 -25.76 -23.26 -27.73
N ASN A 51 -26.10 -24.03 -28.77
CA ASN A 51 -27.26 -23.77 -29.63
C ASN A 51 -28.54 -24.48 -29.15
N ALA A 52 -28.44 -25.52 -28.31
CA ALA A 52 -29.57 -26.25 -27.76
C ALA A 52 -29.98 -25.75 -26.37
N VAL A 53 -28.99 -25.41 -25.53
CA VAL A 53 -29.19 -24.92 -24.16
C VAL A 53 -29.71 -23.48 -24.14
N ASP A 54 -29.25 -22.59 -25.03
CA ASP A 54 -29.80 -21.24 -25.11
C ASP A 54 -31.29 -21.27 -25.45
N SER A 55 -31.75 -22.20 -26.30
CA SER A 55 -33.18 -22.33 -26.58
C SER A 55 -34.00 -22.88 -25.39
N GLN A 56 -33.41 -23.72 -24.54
CA GLN A 56 -34.07 -24.29 -23.36
C GLN A 56 -34.02 -23.37 -22.15
N ILE A 57 -32.89 -22.73 -21.86
CA ILE A 57 -32.74 -21.72 -20.80
C ILE A 57 -33.51 -20.45 -21.18
N THR A 58 -33.52 -20.00 -22.43
CA THR A 58 -34.36 -18.84 -22.80
C THR A 58 -35.86 -19.16 -22.63
N ASN A 59 -36.28 -20.42 -22.80
CA ASN A 59 -37.66 -20.86 -22.52
C ASN A 59 -37.93 -21.20 -21.03
N GLN A 60 -36.90 -21.45 -20.21
CA GLN A 60 -37.02 -21.70 -18.76
C GLN A 60 -36.88 -20.41 -17.94
N ALA A 61 -35.92 -19.55 -18.28
CA ALA A 61 -35.73 -18.21 -17.72
C ALA A 61 -36.88 -17.26 -18.10
N SER A 62 -37.53 -17.44 -19.26
CA SER A 62 -38.79 -16.76 -19.55
C SER A 62 -40.00 -17.31 -18.76
N LYS A 63 -39.80 -18.27 -17.87
CA LYS A 63 -40.87 -19.00 -17.15
C LYS A 63 -40.60 -19.27 -15.67
N LEU A 64 -39.68 -18.54 -15.02
CA LEU A 64 -39.81 -18.36 -13.57
C LEU A 64 -40.98 -17.41 -13.34
N SER A 65 -42.18 -17.97 -13.22
CA SER A 65 -43.33 -17.21 -12.75
C SER A 65 -42.99 -16.68 -11.36
N HIS A 66 -43.30 -15.40 -11.09
CA HIS A 66 -43.13 -14.79 -9.76
C HIS A 66 -43.76 -15.60 -8.62
N ASP A 67 -44.72 -16.48 -8.94
CA ASP A 67 -45.43 -17.35 -7.98
C ASP A 67 -44.80 -18.75 -7.79
N GLY A 68 -43.65 -19.03 -8.42
CA GLY A 68 -42.97 -20.32 -8.33
C GLY A 68 -42.08 -20.45 -7.10
N ILE A 69 -42.03 -21.65 -6.50
CA ILE A 69 -41.15 -21.96 -5.34
C ILE A 69 -39.68 -21.65 -5.64
N ALA A 70 -39.24 -21.86 -6.89
CA ALA A 70 -37.88 -21.53 -7.30
C ALA A 70 -37.60 -20.02 -7.28
N PHE A 71 -38.60 -19.19 -7.63
CA PHE A 71 -38.47 -17.73 -7.58
C PHE A 71 -38.41 -17.24 -6.14
N SER A 72 -39.25 -17.76 -5.25
CA SER A 72 -39.24 -17.37 -3.83
C SER A 72 -37.95 -17.79 -3.11
N ILE A 73 -37.39 -18.97 -3.43
CA ILE A 73 -36.07 -19.39 -2.94
C ILE A 73 -34.99 -18.44 -3.45
N LEU A 74 -35.01 -18.09 -4.74
CA LEU A 74 -34.01 -17.21 -5.34
C LEU A 74 -34.07 -15.78 -4.77
N GLU A 75 -35.28 -15.26 -4.51
CA GLU A 75 -35.47 -13.96 -3.87
C GLU A 75 -34.96 -13.97 -2.41
N GLU A 76 -35.17 -15.07 -1.69
CA GLU A 76 -34.68 -15.21 -0.32
C GLU A 76 -33.14 -15.32 -0.27
N GLU A 77 -32.53 -16.08 -1.18
CA GLU A 77 -31.07 -16.11 -1.33
C GLU A 77 -30.50 -14.74 -1.71
N HIS A 78 -31.16 -14.02 -2.62
CA HIS A 78 -30.78 -12.65 -2.94
C HIS A 78 -30.80 -11.73 -1.71
N LYS A 79 -31.84 -11.80 -0.87
CA LYS A 79 -31.95 -11.02 0.37
C LYS A 79 -30.81 -11.35 1.35
N LYS A 80 -30.46 -12.63 1.50
CA LYS A 80 -29.35 -13.07 2.35
C LYS A 80 -28.02 -12.50 1.86
N VAL A 81 -27.72 -12.63 0.58
CA VAL A 81 -26.46 -12.14 0.01
C VAL A 81 -26.38 -10.61 0.07
N ALA A 82 -27.49 -9.91 -0.18
CA ALA A 82 -27.56 -8.45 -0.01
C ALA A 82 -27.32 -8.02 1.45
N ALA A 83 -27.84 -8.77 2.43
CA ALA A 83 -27.59 -8.51 3.84
C ALA A 83 -26.12 -8.77 4.21
N GLU A 84 -25.50 -9.81 3.65
CA GLU A 84 -24.07 -10.10 3.82
C GLU A 84 -23.19 -8.97 3.27
N ILE A 85 -23.47 -8.47 2.06
CA ILE A 85 -22.72 -7.34 1.47
C ILE A 85 -22.78 -6.11 2.38
N LYS A 86 -23.96 -5.79 2.94
CA LYS A 86 -24.10 -4.66 3.89
C LYS A 86 -23.32 -4.88 5.17
N LEU A 87 -23.32 -6.10 5.71
CA LEU A 87 -22.52 -6.46 6.89
C LEU A 87 -21.02 -6.29 6.60
N LEU A 88 -20.55 -6.77 5.45
CA LEU A 88 -19.15 -6.65 5.05
C LEU A 88 -18.72 -5.19 4.87
N GLN A 89 -19.58 -4.33 4.33
CA GLN A 89 -19.35 -2.89 4.24
C GLN A 89 -19.27 -2.24 5.63
N ALA A 90 -20.15 -2.59 6.56
CA ALA A 90 -20.10 -2.08 7.93
C ALA A 90 -18.80 -2.49 8.65
N LEU A 91 -18.37 -3.75 8.48
CA LEU A 91 -17.09 -4.24 9.01
C LEU A 91 -15.90 -3.52 8.38
N GLN A 92 -15.92 -3.29 7.07
CA GLN A 92 -14.90 -2.52 6.37
C GLN A 92 -14.75 -1.11 6.98
N ASP A 93 -15.87 -0.42 7.19
CA ASP A 93 -15.87 0.91 7.80
C ASP A 93 -15.37 0.87 9.24
N GLU A 94 -15.76 -0.12 10.05
CA GLU A 94 -15.27 -0.28 11.42
C GLU A 94 -13.75 -0.46 11.46
N TRP A 95 -13.20 -1.33 10.61
CA TRP A 95 -11.76 -1.54 10.50
C TRP A 95 -11.02 -0.29 10.02
N PHE A 96 -11.61 0.48 9.11
CA PHE A 96 -11.05 1.75 8.67
C PHE A 96 -10.99 2.78 9.82
N HIS A 97 -12.04 2.89 10.63
CA HIS A 97 -12.04 3.75 11.81
C HIS A 97 -11.02 3.29 12.85
N ASN A 98 -10.94 1.98 13.12
CA ASN A 98 -9.95 1.39 14.03
C ASN A 98 -8.52 1.66 13.56
N LYS A 99 -8.26 1.57 12.25
CA LYS A 99 -6.98 1.94 11.65
C LYS A 99 -6.63 3.40 11.92
N PHE A 100 -7.57 4.31 11.67
CA PHE A 100 -7.35 5.73 11.91
C PHE A 100 -7.07 6.03 13.38
N LEU A 101 -7.80 5.39 14.30
CA LEU A 101 -7.61 5.55 15.74
C LEU A 101 -6.25 4.99 16.20
N LEU A 102 -5.93 3.74 15.84
CA LEU A 102 -4.68 3.08 16.26
C LEU A 102 -3.44 3.81 15.71
N ILE A 103 -3.42 4.07 14.40
CA ILE A 103 -2.31 4.78 13.77
C ILE A 103 -2.27 6.23 14.24
N GLY A 104 -3.43 6.87 14.38
CA GLY A 104 -3.54 8.23 14.89
C GLY A 104 -2.93 8.38 16.28
N ILE A 105 -3.23 7.45 17.21
CA ILE A 105 -2.64 7.43 18.55
C ILE A 105 -1.13 7.18 18.49
N LEU A 106 -0.66 6.26 17.65
CA LEU A 106 0.77 5.97 17.51
C LEU A 106 1.56 7.16 16.95
N VAL A 107 1.03 7.81 15.91
CA VAL A 107 1.63 9.00 15.29
C VAL A 107 1.54 10.20 16.23
N PHE A 108 0.39 10.42 16.88
CA PHE A 108 0.22 11.49 17.87
C PHE A 108 1.18 11.29 19.05
N GLY A 109 1.30 10.06 19.57
CA GLY A 109 2.26 9.72 20.61
C GLY A 109 3.70 9.99 20.18
N PHE A 110 4.06 9.67 18.94
CA PHE A 110 5.37 10.00 18.38
C PHE A 110 5.61 11.51 18.29
N VAL A 111 4.65 12.28 17.77
CA VAL A 111 4.73 13.74 17.67
C VAL A 111 4.79 14.38 19.05
N ALA A 112 3.94 13.95 19.99
CA ALA A 112 3.92 14.42 21.37
C ALA A 112 5.24 14.12 22.08
N HIS A 113 5.75 12.89 21.99
CA HIS A 113 7.05 12.52 22.56
C HIS A 113 8.20 13.37 21.97
N THR A 114 8.11 13.71 20.70
CA THR A 114 9.09 14.54 19.99
C THR A 114 9.01 16.01 20.39
N LEU A 115 7.80 16.58 20.48
CA LEU A 115 7.57 18.01 20.65
C LEU A 115 7.48 18.44 22.13
N ILE A 116 6.98 17.61 23.04
CA ILE A 116 6.82 17.96 24.46
C ILE A 116 8.17 18.36 25.13
N PRO A 117 9.29 17.66 24.92
CA PRO A 117 10.59 18.06 25.47
C PRO A 117 11.07 19.42 24.95
N TYR A 118 10.69 19.80 23.73
CA TYR A 118 11.02 21.09 23.13
C TYR A 118 10.29 22.23 23.85
N PHE A 119 9.00 22.05 24.15
CA PHE A 119 8.21 23.05 24.89
C PHE A 119 8.50 23.10 26.39
N ARG A 120 9.12 22.05 26.96
CA ARG A 120 9.46 21.99 28.39
C ARG A 120 10.79 22.65 28.76
N LYS A 121 11.60 23.10 27.79
CA LYS A 121 12.85 23.83 28.10
C LYS A 121 12.49 25.22 28.66
N PRO A 122 12.78 25.49 29.95
CA PRO A 122 12.43 26.78 30.54
C PRO A 122 13.38 27.85 29.97
N ASN A 123 12.79 28.87 29.35
CA ASN A 123 13.34 30.21 29.11
C ASN A 123 14.87 30.31 29.10
N ARG A 124 15.49 30.03 27.94
CA ARG A 124 16.73 30.74 27.60
C ARG A 124 16.28 32.13 27.16
N LYS A 125 16.33 33.09 28.09
CA LYS A 125 16.22 34.51 27.76
C LYS A 125 17.36 34.80 26.78
N ASP A 126 17.05 35.59 25.75
CA ASP A 126 17.99 36.04 24.72
C ASP A 126 18.22 35.05 23.57
N GLU A 127 17.21 34.87 22.73
CA GLU A 127 17.32 34.86 21.25
C GLU A 127 15.94 34.59 20.65
N HIS A 128 15.60 35.29 19.57
CA HIS A 128 14.34 35.12 18.85
C HIS A 128 14.06 33.64 18.55
N PRO A 129 12.83 33.14 18.74
CA PRO A 129 12.47 31.77 18.40
C PRO A 129 12.26 31.69 16.88
N ALA A 130 13.33 31.86 16.10
CA ALA A 130 13.37 31.23 14.80
C ALA A 130 13.22 29.73 15.08
N LEU A 131 12.26 29.07 14.45
CA LEU A 131 12.13 27.61 14.45
C LEU A 131 13.49 27.04 14.02
N ASP A 132 14.34 26.73 14.98
CA ASP A 132 15.63 26.10 14.74
C ASP A 132 15.35 24.64 14.42
N THR A 133 14.97 24.43 13.15
CA THR A 133 14.72 23.11 12.56
C THR A 133 15.88 22.16 12.82
N ASP A 134 17.12 22.68 12.89
CA ASP A 134 18.32 21.89 13.14
C ASP A 134 18.41 21.46 14.62
N GLY A 135 17.97 22.30 15.55
CA GLY A 135 17.87 21.97 16.99
C GLY A 135 16.80 20.93 17.32
N ILE A 136 15.65 20.98 16.64
CA ILE A 136 14.60 19.95 16.75
C ILE A 136 15.10 18.63 16.18
N LEU A 137 15.75 18.65 15.01
CA LEU A 137 16.31 17.46 14.38
C LEU A 137 17.36 16.78 15.29
N ASN A 138 18.24 17.57 15.92
CA ASN A 138 19.29 17.06 16.80
C ASN A 138 18.75 16.46 18.12
N HIS A 139 17.65 16.99 18.66
CA HIS A 139 17.00 16.40 19.85
C HIS A 139 16.17 15.15 19.52
N VAL A 140 15.61 15.10 18.30
CA VAL A 140 14.97 13.90 17.74
C VAL A 140 15.99 12.78 17.54
N LEU A 141 17.25 13.10 17.18
CA LEU A 141 18.35 12.16 16.90
C LEU A 141 19.01 11.50 18.15
N SER A 142 18.50 11.75 19.35
CA SER A 142 18.94 11.08 20.60
C SER A 142 18.59 9.58 20.59
N PRO A 143 19.13 8.70 21.49
CA PRO A 143 18.74 7.28 21.65
C PRO A 143 17.25 6.93 21.51
N GLY A 144 16.33 7.87 21.77
CA GLY A 144 14.89 7.72 21.50
C GLY A 144 14.51 7.53 20.02
N ILE A 145 15.36 7.90 19.06
CA ILE A 145 15.04 7.79 17.62
C ILE A 145 14.97 6.34 17.13
N THR A 146 15.78 5.46 17.71
CA THR A 146 15.74 4.03 17.37
C THR A 146 14.43 3.43 17.88
N LEU A 147 14.00 3.81 19.08
CA LEU A 147 12.69 3.41 19.63
C LEU A 147 11.55 3.93 18.75
N ALA A 148 11.58 5.20 18.36
CA ALA A 148 10.58 5.78 17.48
C ALA A 148 10.51 5.07 16.12
N CYS A 149 11.66 4.75 15.52
CA CYS A 149 11.75 4.00 14.28
C CYS A 149 11.14 2.60 14.43
N THR A 150 11.39 1.92 15.56
CA THR A 150 10.78 0.61 15.88
C THR A 150 9.26 0.71 16.07
N VAL A 151 8.77 1.74 16.76
CA VAL A 151 7.33 1.97 16.94
C VAL A 151 6.66 2.22 15.59
N LEU A 152 7.28 3.01 14.71
CA LEU A 152 6.78 3.26 13.36
C LEU A 152 6.84 2.01 12.47
N ALA A 153 7.87 1.17 12.62
CA ALA A 153 7.93 -0.13 11.95
C ALA A 153 6.73 -1.01 12.36
N LEU A 154 6.46 -1.09 13.67
CA LEU A 154 5.31 -1.82 14.19
C LEU A 154 3.98 -1.22 13.70
N ALA A 155 3.87 0.11 13.68
CA ALA A 155 2.69 0.80 13.14
C ALA A 155 2.46 0.48 11.66
N CYS A 156 3.53 0.39 10.85
CA CYS A 156 3.43 -0.06 9.45
C CYS A 156 2.87 -1.48 9.37
N VAL A 157 3.42 -2.41 10.16
CA VAL A 157 3.00 -3.82 10.15
C VAL A 157 1.54 -3.97 10.56
N VAL A 158 1.13 -3.32 11.66
CA VAL A 158 -0.26 -3.31 12.10
C VAL A 158 -1.16 -2.70 11.03
N SER A 159 -0.73 -1.61 10.40
CA SER A 159 -1.49 -1.02 9.31
C SER A 159 -1.65 -1.98 8.14
N PHE A 160 -0.60 -2.70 7.73
CA PHE A 160 -0.69 -3.69 6.66
C PHE A 160 -1.68 -4.80 7.02
N MET A 161 -1.68 -5.29 8.26
CA MET A 161 -2.63 -6.31 8.71
C MET A 161 -4.08 -5.82 8.64
N ILE A 162 -4.35 -4.59 9.08
CA ILE A 162 -5.68 -4.00 8.96
C ILE A 162 -6.09 -3.85 7.49
N ASP A 163 -5.16 -3.44 6.62
CA ASP A 163 -5.44 -3.34 5.19
C ASP A 163 -5.77 -4.69 4.55
N ILE A 164 -5.17 -5.80 5.01
CA ILE A 164 -5.55 -7.16 4.58
C ILE A 164 -7.02 -7.43 4.94
N HIS A 165 -7.45 -7.11 6.16
CA HIS A 165 -8.83 -7.32 6.59
C HIS A 165 -9.82 -6.50 5.77
N ILE A 166 -9.59 -5.20 5.63
CA ILE A 166 -10.42 -4.31 4.80
C ILE A 166 -10.54 -4.88 3.37
N ARG A 167 -9.42 -5.29 2.79
CA ARG A 167 -9.36 -5.85 1.44
C ARG A 167 -10.09 -7.19 1.32
N ASN A 168 -10.05 -8.02 2.35
CA ASN A 168 -10.77 -9.29 2.38
C ASN A 168 -12.28 -9.07 2.36
N TYR A 169 -12.81 -8.13 3.16
CA TYR A 169 -14.24 -7.82 3.17
C TYR A 169 -14.72 -7.31 1.81
N VAL A 170 -13.92 -6.48 1.14
CA VAL A 170 -14.24 -5.98 -0.21
C VAL A 170 -14.20 -7.08 -1.24
N SER A 171 -13.20 -7.98 -1.15
CA SER A 171 -13.14 -9.16 -2.01
C SER A 171 -14.38 -10.03 -1.83
N SER A 172 -14.78 -10.35 -0.60
CA SER A 172 -15.98 -11.14 -0.31
C SER A 172 -17.25 -10.44 -0.81
N ALA A 173 -17.40 -9.13 -0.59
CA ALA A 173 -18.54 -8.38 -1.08
C ALA A 173 -18.60 -8.35 -2.62
N THR A 174 -17.44 -8.28 -3.28
CA THR A 174 -17.34 -8.35 -4.75
C THR A 174 -17.71 -9.73 -5.28
N GLN A 175 -17.26 -10.80 -4.62
CA GLN A 175 -17.62 -12.18 -4.97
C GLN A 175 -19.13 -12.43 -4.80
N ALA A 176 -19.71 -11.97 -3.70
CA ALA A 176 -21.14 -12.01 -3.45
C ALA A 176 -21.93 -11.24 -4.52
N GLY A 177 -21.47 -10.04 -4.90
CA GLY A 177 -22.04 -9.26 -5.98
C GLY A 177 -21.99 -9.97 -7.34
N LEU A 178 -20.84 -10.57 -7.67
CA LEU A 178 -20.66 -11.39 -8.89
C LEU A 178 -21.65 -12.56 -8.92
N TRP A 179 -21.81 -13.25 -7.79
CA TRP A 179 -22.77 -14.35 -7.67
C TRP A 179 -24.20 -13.89 -7.93
N ILE A 180 -24.64 -12.76 -7.34
CA ILE A 180 -25.98 -12.20 -7.57
C ILE A 180 -26.23 -11.94 -9.05
N ARG A 181 -25.28 -11.28 -9.73
CA ARG A 181 -25.45 -10.95 -11.16
C ARG A 181 -25.65 -12.19 -12.02
N HIS A 182 -24.80 -13.20 -11.82
CA HIS A 182 -24.77 -14.37 -12.70
C HIS A 182 -25.84 -15.42 -12.36
N HIS A 183 -26.25 -15.53 -11.10
CA HIS A 183 -27.17 -16.60 -10.67
C HIS A 183 -28.57 -16.11 -10.29
N VAL A 184 -28.73 -14.84 -9.92
CA VAL A 184 -30.03 -14.27 -9.52
C VAL A 184 -30.59 -13.37 -10.61
N GLU A 185 -29.82 -12.37 -11.05
CA GLU A 185 -30.35 -11.32 -11.93
C GLU A 185 -30.58 -11.80 -13.35
N GLU A 186 -29.70 -12.62 -13.91
CA GLU A 186 -29.84 -13.14 -15.28
C GLU A 186 -31.14 -13.98 -15.46
N PRO A 187 -31.49 -14.90 -14.55
CA PRO A 187 -32.79 -15.60 -14.59
C PRO A 187 -34.01 -14.73 -14.27
N VAL A 188 -33.88 -13.71 -13.41
CA VAL A 188 -35.02 -12.91 -12.90
C VAL A 188 -35.36 -11.71 -13.80
N LEU A 189 -34.35 -11.00 -14.31
CA LEU A 189 -34.52 -9.76 -15.05
C LEU A 189 -34.41 -9.95 -16.58
N GLY A 190 -33.87 -11.09 -17.03
CA GLY A 190 -33.65 -11.40 -18.44
C GLY A 190 -32.93 -10.27 -19.18
N SER A 191 -33.32 -9.99 -20.42
CA SER A 191 -32.71 -8.93 -21.26
C SER A 191 -32.89 -7.49 -20.75
N LYS A 192 -33.67 -7.27 -19.68
CA LYS A 192 -33.88 -5.96 -19.05
C LYS A 192 -32.86 -5.65 -17.95
N ALA A 193 -32.01 -6.60 -17.57
CA ALA A 193 -30.99 -6.47 -16.51
C ALA A 193 -30.13 -5.20 -16.62
N GLY A 194 -29.89 -4.64 -17.81
CA GLY A 194 -29.05 -3.44 -17.97
C GLY A 194 -29.75 -2.07 -17.94
N LYS A 195 -31.08 -1.97 -17.81
CA LYS A 195 -31.82 -0.70 -17.96
C LYS A 195 -32.61 -0.33 -16.71
N GLY A 196 -32.06 0.60 -15.92
CA GLY A 196 -32.82 1.31 -14.88
C GLY A 196 -32.57 0.85 -13.44
N ILE A 197 -31.50 0.10 -13.20
CA ILE A 197 -31.10 -0.28 -11.85
C ILE A 197 -30.68 0.96 -11.05
N LYS A 198 -31.30 1.17 -9.89
CA LYS A 198 -31.06 2.28 -8.97
C LYS A 198 -30.75 1.71 -7.58
N GLY A 199 -29.60 2.04 -7.02
CA GLY A 199 -29.21 1.60 -5.68
C GLY A 199 -27.77 1.10 -5.63
N TRP A 200 -27.45 0.30 -4.60
CA TRP A 200 -26.17 -0.40 -4.47
C TRP A 200 -25.95 -1.38 -5.64
N GLU A 201 -27.03 -1.87 -6.28
CA GLU A 201 -26.92 -2.71 -7.47
C GLU A 201 -26.29 -1.96 -8.66
N ALA A 202 -26.32 -0.61 -8.69
CA ALA A 202 -25.61 0.15 -9.72
C ALA A 202 -24.08 -0.04 -9.67
N PHE A 203 -23.52 -0.46 -8.52
CA PHE A 203 -22.13 -0.87 -8.38
C PHE A 203 -21.81 -2.11 -9.22
N LEU A 204 -22.80 -3.00 -9.39
CA LEU A 204 -22.69 -4.25 -10.16
C LEU A 204 -22.77 -3.99 -11.68
N TYR A 205 -23.24 -2.82 -12.10
CA TYR A 205 -23.48 -2.49 -13.51
C TYR A 205 -22.52 -1.40 -13.98
N ASN A 206 -21.53 -1.80 -14.78
CA ASN A 206 -20.83 -0.86 -15.64
C ASN A 206 -21.67 -0.70 -16.92
N PRO A 207 -22.37 0.43 -17.16
CA PRO A 207 -23.14 0.62 -18.38
C PRO A 207 -22.14 0.85 -19.52
N CYS A 208 -21.68 -0.23 -20.14
CA CYS A 208 -20.81 -0.13 -21.29
C CYS A 208 -21.54 0.61 -22.42
N LYS A 209 -21.02 1.80 -22.76
CA LYS A 209 -21.53 2.65 -23.84
C LYS A 209 -21.36 2.00 -25.23
N LYS A 210 -20.61 0.90 -25.34
CA LYS A 210 -20.43 0.12 -26.58
C LYS A 210 -21.03 -1.28 -26.42
N LYS A 211 -22.04 -1.57 -27.24
CA LYS A 211 -22.81 -2.82 -27.24
C LYS A 211 -22.07 -4.07 -27.76
N SER A 212 -20.78 -3.99 -28.09
CA SER A 212 -20.12 -4.98 -28.95
C SER A 212 -18.90 -5.70 -28.36
N SER A 213 -18.60 -5.57 -27.07
CA SER A 213 -17.51 -6.34 -26.45
C SER A 213 -18.03 -7.17 -25.28
N GLU A 214 -17.97 -8.50 -25.41
CA GLU A 214 -18.28 -9.48 -24.37
C GLU A 214 -17.50 -9.20 -23.06
N GLU A 215 -16.32 -8.58 -23.16
CA GLU A 215 -15.45 -8.17 -22.04
C GLU A 215 -16.14 -7.27 -20.99
N CYS A 216 -17.22 -6.58 -21.36
CA CYS A 216 -17.96 -5.68 -20.47
C CYS A 216 -18.90 -6.41 -19.51
N LYS A 217 -19.26 -7.66 -19.79
CA LYS A 217 -20.23 -8.40 -18.97
C LYS A 217 -19.63 -9.00 -17.69
N GLU A 218 -18.31 -8.98 -17.53
CA GLU A 218 -17.62 -9.83 -16.55
C GLU A 218 -17.05 -9.11 -15.32
N ARG A 219 -16.96 -7.77 -15.31
CA ARG A 219 -16.30 -7.02 -14.22
C ARG A 219 -17.30 -6.20 -13.38
N HIS A 220 -17.20 -6.37 -12.05
CA HIS A 220 -18.18 -5.90 -11.06
C HIS A 220 -17.83 -4.61 -10.30
N SER A 221 -16.84 -3.84 -10.77
CA SER A 221 -16.50 -2.56 -10.13
C SER A 221 -16.11 -1.48 -11.14
N ASP A 222 -16.67 -0.28 -10.96
CA ASP A 222 -16.31 0.91 -11.76
C ASP A 222 -14.81 1.23 -11.56
N HIS A 223 -14.15 1.67 -12.63
CA HIS A 223 -12.76 2.15 -12.58
C HIS A 223 -12.61 3.29 -11.57
N SER A 224 -13.62 4.15 -11.44
CA SER A 224 -13.62 5.27 -10.48
C SER A 224 -13.51 4.81 -9.02
N TYR A 225 -14.32 3.82 -8.62
CA TYR A 225 -14.29 3.18 -7.30
C TYR A 225 -12.96 2.46 -7.05
N ARG A 226 -12.40 1.81 -8.08
CA ARG A 226 -11.08 1.15 -8.00
C ARG A 226 -9.94 2.14 -7.75
N THR A 227 -9.99 3.31 -8.38
CA THR A 227 -8.99 4.36 -8.14
C THR A 227 -9.16 5.03 -6.77
N SER A 228 -10.39 5.24 -6.31
CA SER A 228 -10.63 5.83 -4.99
C SER A 228 -10.26 4.89 -3.84
N TRP A 229 -10.19 3.58 -4.10
CA TRP A 229 -9.77 2.58 -3.12
C TRP A 229 -8.39 2.86 -2.53
N SER A 230 -7.48 3.37 -3.36
CA SER A 230 -6.12 3.72 -2.95
C SER A 230 -6.09 4.73 -1.78
N HIS A 231 -7.14 5.55 -1.63
CA HIS A 231 -7.26 6.51 -0.54
C HIS A 231 -7.45 5.84 0.84
N PHE A 232 -8.04 4.65 0.93
CA PHE A 232 -8.14 3.90 2.20
C PHE A 232 -6.76 3.47 2.73
N HIS A 233 -5.77 3.40 1.83
CA HIS A 233 -4.39 3.01 2.15
C HIS A 233 -3.44 4.20 2.29
N ALA A 234 -3.91 5.44 2.04
CA ALA A 234 -3.08 6.64 2.09
C ALA A 234 -2.39 6.83 3.45
N LEU A 235 -3.09 6.52 4.55
CA LEU A 235 -2.52 6.58 5.90
C LEU A 235 -1.35 5.60 6.09
N THR A 236 -1.45 4.40 5.51
CA THR A 236 -0.40 3.38 5.53
C THR A 236 0.82 3.83 4.76
N TRP A 237 0.59 4.42 3.59
CA TRP A 237 1.66 4.97 2.77
C TRP A 237 2.38 6.09 3.51
N LEU A 238 1.63 6.99 4.14
CA LEU A 238 2.18 8.07 4.94
C LEU A 238 3.08 7.52 6.07
N VAL A 239 2.59 6.56 6.84
CA VAL A 239 3.36 5.94 7.94
C VAL A 239 4.61 5.23 7.41
N TYR A 240 4.50 4.47 6.31
CA TYR A 240 5.64 3.80 5.67
C TYR A 240 6.71 4.80 5.19
N ILE A 241 6.29 5.88 4.55
CA ILE A 241 7.19 6.92 4.05
C ILE A 241 7.89 7.62 5.22
N ILE A 242 7.16 8.00 6.28
CA ILE A 242 7.75 8.59 7.48
C ILE A 242 8.74 7.62 8.13
N TYR A 243 8.36 6.35 8.26
CA TYR A 243 9.22 5.29 8.78
C TYR A 243 10.53 5.18 7.99
N MET A 244 10.45 5.08 6.66
CA MET A 244 11.62 4.93 5.80
C MET A 244 12.52 6.17 5.82
N THR A 245 11.95 7.37 5.83
CA THR A 245 12.70 8.62 5.94
C THR A 245 13.48 8.68 7.26
N LEU A 246 12.82 8.38 8.38
CA LEU A 246 13.50 8.32 9.68
C LEU A 246 14.54 7.20 9.71
N LEU A 247 14.24 6.04 9.15
CA LEU A 247 15.21 4.94 9.07
C LEU A 247 16.46 5.36 8.29
N PHE A 248 16.34 6.09 7.19
CA PHE A 248 17.50 6.63 6.45
C PHE A 248 18.34 7.59 7.29
N ASP A 249 17.71 8.38 8.14
CA ASP A 249 18.41 9.31 9.03
C ASP A 249 19.11 8.58 10.18
N VAL A 250 18.43 7.66 10.86
CA VAL A 250 19.01 6.85 11.94
C VAL A 250 20.11 5.91 11.43
N TRP A 251 20.01 5.47 10.18
CA TRP A 251 21.05 4.61 9.59
C TRP A 251 22.45 5.26 9.61
N LYS A 252 22.50 6.60 9.63
CA LYS A 252 23.74 7.40 9.70
C LYS A 252 24.37 7.37 11.08
N SER A 253 23.58 7.32 12.15
CA SER A 253 24.05 7.60 13.52
C SER A 253 24.84 6.47 14.19
N HIS A 254 25.33 5.47 13.44
CA HIS A 254 26.07 4.30 13.95
C HIS A 254 25.38 3.54 15.12
N THR A 255 24.09 3.77 15.32
CA THR A 255 23.26 3.10 16.33
C THR A 255 23.12 1.61 16.01
N ASP A 256 22.67 0.80 16.97
CA ASP A 256 22.58 -0.66 16.82
C ASP A 256 21.82 -1.07 15.55
N ARG A 257 22.59 -1.42 14.51
CA ARG A 257 22.06 -1.74 13.18
C ARG A 257 21.24 -3.01 13.17
N ARG A 258 21.38 -3.88 14.18
CA ARG A 258 20.64 -5.15 14.23
C ARG A 258 19.15 -4.91 14.42
N ILE A 259 18.79 -4.02 15.35
CA ILE A 259 17.39 -3.67 15.63
C ILE A 259 16.77 -2.97 14.41
N LEU A 260 17.51 -2.05 13.77
CA LEU A 260 17.05 -1.36 12.56
C LEU A 260 16.83 -2.34 11.39
N TRP A 261 17.76 -3.29 11.20
CA TRP A 261 17.59 -4.36 10.21
C TRP A 261 16.39 -5.25 10.50
N LEU A 262 16.16 -5.59 11.77
CA LEU A 262 14.99 -6.39 12.17
C LEU A 262 13.69 -5.65 11.84
N GLY A 263 13.58 -4.37 12.20
CA GLY A 263 12.44 -3.55 11.85
C GLY A 263 12.25 -3.42 10.33
N PHE A 264 13.34 -3.21 9.60
CA PHE A 264 13.33 -3.16 8.14
C PHE A 264 12.82 -4.46 7.52
N ALA A 265 13.37 -5.60 7.95
CA ALA A 265 12.96 -6.92 7.48
C ALA A 265 11.49 -7.18 7.80
N LEU A 266 11.05 -6.89 9.04
CA LEU A 266 9.68 -7.09 9.47
C LEU A 266 8.69 -6.30 8.58
N VAL A 267 8.91 -5.00 8.38
CA VAL A 267 8.04 -4.15 7.54
C VAL A 267 7.96 -4.67 6.12
N HIS A 268 9.09 -5.03 5.51
CA HIS A 268 9.11 -5.43 4.10
C HIS A 268 8.61 -6.86 3.87
N LEU A 269 8.87 -7.79 4.80
CA LEU A 269 8.28 -9.12 4.76
C LEU A 269 6.77 -9.05 4.94
N SER A 270 6.27 -8.19 5.84
CA SER A 270 4.82 -7.94 5.97
C SER A 270 4.23 -7.30 4.71
N LEU A 271 4.93 -6.37 4.06
CA LEU A 271 4.49 -5.78 2.79
C LEU A 271 4.45 -6.83 1.66
N MET A 272 5.42 -7.74 1.60
CA MET A 272 5.41 -8.86 0.65
C MET A 272 4.26 -9.83 0.95
N GLY A 273 3.99 -10.12 2.22
CA GLY A 273 2.84 -10.91 2.64
C GLY A 273 1.51 -10.25 2.25
N PHE A 274 1.39 -8.94 2.47
CA PHE A 274 0.25 -8.14 2.01
C PHE A 274 0.09 -8.23 0.50
N ALA A 275 1.16 -8.04 -0.27
CA ALA A 275 1.14 -8.11 -1.73
C ALA A 275 0.71 -9.50 -2.22
N TRP A 276 1.25 -10.55 -1.60
CA TRP A 276 0.88 -11.93 -1.91
C TRP A 276 -0.60 -12.20 -1.64
N MET A 277 -1.05 -11.97 -0.42
CA MET A 277 -2.42 -12.25 0.01
C MET A 277 -3.43 -11.38 -0.73
N GLY A 278 -3.09 -10.11 -0.96
CA GLY A 278 -3.93 -9.21 -1.74
C GLY A 278 -4.08 -9.72 -3.17
N HIS A 279 -2.98 -9.99 -3.85
CA HIS A 279 -3.08 -10.29 -5.29
C HIS A 279 -3.36 -11.75 -5.61
N SER A 280 -3.60 -12.59 -4.59
CA SER A 280 -4.07 -13.97 -4.74
C SER A 280 -5.59 -13.97 -4.94
N PRO A 281 -6.10 -14.26 -6.14
CA PRO A 281 -7.54 -14.36 -6.32
C PRO A 281 -8.07 -15.59 -5.55
N PRO A 282 -9.31 -15.52 -5.04
CA PRO A 282 -9.98 -16.67 -4.47
C PRO A 282 -10.25 -17.73 -5.55
N ASN A 283 -10.37 -19.00 -5.14
CA ASN A 283 -10.67 -20.10 -6.06
C ASN A 283 -11.97 -19.82 -6.83
N GLY A 284 -11.97 -20.06 -8.14
CA GLY A 284 -13.13 -19.78 -9.00
C GLY A 284 -13.19 -18.35 -9.53
N PHE A 285 -12.27 -17.48 -9.14
CA PHE A 285 -12.16 -16.12 -9.64
C PHE A 285 -10.82 -15.87 -10.34
N GLN A 286 -10.84 -14.96 -11.31
CA GLN A 286 -9.65 -14.40 -11.94
C GLN A 286 -9.53 -12.92 -11.59
N SER A 287 -8.31 -12.44 -11.43
CA SER A 287 -8.03 -11.04 -11.16
C SER A 287 -7.19 -10.43 -12.29
N GLN A 288 -7.53 -9.19 -12.65
CA GLN A 288 -6.70 -8.42 -13.57
C GLN A 288 -5.35 -8.14 -12.91
N THR A 289 -4.27 -8.51 -13.60
CA THR A 289 -2.95 -8.46 -12.96
C THR A 289 -2.35 -7.07 -12.92
N TRP A 290 -2.64 -6.19 -13.90
CA TRP A 290 -2.09 -4.83 -13.93
C TRP A 290 -3.18 -3.76 -14.04
N PRO A 291 -3.05 -2.63 -13.33
CA PRO A 291 -4.04 -1.55 -13.34
C PRO A 291 -4.29 -0.93 -14.71
N LEU A 292 -3.28 -0.91 -15.57
CA LEU A 292 -3.30 -0.18 -16.84
C LEU A 292 -3.48 -1.09 -18.07
N ILE A 293 -3.39 -2.41 -17.89
CA ILE A 293 -3.45 -3.37 -19.00
C ILE A 293 -4.71 -4.19 -18.81
N GLU A 294 -5.74 -3.86 -19.59
CA GLU A 294 -6.97 -4.64 -19.64
C GLU A 294 -6.72 -5.98 -20.36
N GLY A 295 -7.34 -7.06 -19.86
CA GLY A 295 -7.27 -8.40 -20.46
C GLY A 295 -6.03 -9.22 -20.11
N TYR A 296 -5.08 -8.67 -19.34
CA TYR A 296 -3.95 -9.45 -18.83
C TYR A 296 -4.25 -10.03 -17.46
N ASP A 297 -4.73 -11.27 -17.47
CA ASP A 297 -5.05 -12.07 -16.29
C ASP A 297 -3.97 -13.17 -16.14
N SER A 298 -3.28 -13.22 -15.00
CA SER A 298 -2.17 -14.14 -14.75
C SER A 298 -2.32 -14.84 -13.43
N TYR A 299 -2.18 -16.17 -13.43
CA TYR A 299 -2.09 -16.97 -12.20
C TYR A 299 -0.90 -16.57 -11.31
N TYR A 300 0.13 -15.95 -11.91
CA TYR A 300 1.32 -15.48 -11.22
C TYR A 300 1.24 -14.01 -10.79
N ALA A 301 0.06 -13.39 -10.80
CA ALA A 301 -0.13 -12.03 -10.31
C ALA A 301 0.51 -11.80 -8.92
N PRO A 302 0.29 -12.65 -7.89
CA PRO A 302 0.91 -12.48 -6.57
C PRO A 302 2.43 -12.35 -6.62
N LEU A 303 3.09 -13.18 -7.44
CA LEU A 303 4.55 -13.17 -7.59
C LEU A 303 5.05 -11.88 -8.22
N GLN A 304 4.31 -11.30 -9.17
CA GLN A 304 4.68 -10.03 -9.80
C GLN A 304 4.66 -8.88 -8.78
N TYR A 305 3.64 -8.83 -7.92
CA TYR A 305 3.57 -7.83 -6.85
C TYR A 305 4.61 -8.05 -5.75
N VAL A 306 4.90 -9.30 -5.38
CA VAL A 306 6.03 -9.61 -4.48
C VAL A 306 7.36 -9.19 -5.09
N ALA A 307 7.54 -9.37 -6.41
CA ALA A 307 8.74 -8.92 -7.11
C ALA A 307 8.86 -7.39 -7.08
N LEU A 308 7.77 -6.64 -7.23
CA LEU A 308 7.77 -5.18 -7.05
C LEU A 308 8.18 -4.77 -5.63
N CYS A 309 7.69 -5.47 -4.59
CA CYS A 309 8.13 -5.26 -3.23
C CYS A 309 9.62 -5.58 -3.04
N ALA A 310 10.13 -6.62 -3.69
CA ALA A 310 11.55 -6.98 -3.67
C ALA A 310 12.42 -5.92 -4.36
N VAL A 311 11.94 -5.31 -5.46
CA VAL A 311 12.59 -4.17 -6.11
C VAL A 311 12.66 -2.98 -5.14
N LEU A 312 11.57 -2.67 -4.44
CA LEU A 312 11.55 -1.61 -3.42
C LEU A 312 12.57 -1.86 -2.30
N VAL A 313 12.64 -3.11 -1.80
CA VAL A 313 13.68 -3.53 -0.84
C VAL A 313 15.08 -3.29 -1.41
N GLY A 314 15.33 -3.73 -2.64
CA GLY A 314 16.62 -3.54 -3.32
C GLY A 314 17.02 -2.07 -3.41
N VAL A 315 16.09 -1.21 -3.82
CA VAL A 315 16.28 0.25 -3.89
C VAL A 315 16.60 0.82 -2.51
N ASN A 316 15.87 0.43 -1.47
CA ASN A 316 16.12 0.87 -0.09
C ASN A 316 17.52 0.45 0.40
N ILE A 317 17.93 -0.80 0.13
CA ILE A 317 19.26 -1.30 0.48
C ILE A 317 20.37 -0.56 -0.27
N LEU A 318 20.18 -0.29 -1.57
CA LEU A 318 21.10 0.51 -2.36
C LEU A 318 21.24 1.92 -1.79
N TYR A 319 20.12 2.52 -1.38
CA TYR A 319 20.11 3.83 -0.72
C TYR A 319 20.91 3.79 0.59
N PHE A 320 20.68 2.80 1.46
CA PHE A 320 21.46 2.62 2.70
C PHE A 320 22.96 2.47 2.44
N LYS A 321 23.35 1.67 1.44
CA LYS A 321 24.77 1.45 1.07
C LYS A 321 25.42 2.72 0.55
N TRP A 322 24.76 3.42 -0.36
CA TRP A 322 25.24 4.67 -0.92
C TRP A 322 25.42 5.73 0.16
N TYR A 323 24.47 5.83 1.08
CA TYR A 323 24.53 6.78 2.20
C TYR A 323 25.64 6.43 3.19
N SER A 324 25.79 5.14 3.55
CA SER A 324 26.84 4.66 4.47
C SER A 324 28.27 4.84 3.94
N GLY A 325 28.45 4.84 2.62
CA GLY A 325 29.75 5.09 1.99
C GLY A 325 30.22 6.54 2.15
N ARG A 326 29.29 7.49 2.19
CA ARG A 326 29.58 8.93 2.22
C ARG A 326 30.24 9.37 3.53
N ASP A 327 29.76 8.91 4.67
CA ASP A 327 30.24 9.37 5.99
C ASP A 327 31.65 8.84 6.30
N ARG A 328 31.99 7.63 5.82
CA ARG A 328 33.35 7.07 5.93
C ARG A 328 34.39 7.93 5.20
N ASP A 329 34.07 8.42 4.01
CA ASP A 329 34.96 9.31 3.25
C ASP A 329 35.19 10.65 3.95
N VAL A 330 34.16 11.18 4.63
CA VAL A 330 34.26 12.47 5.33
C VAL A 330 35.09 12.34 6.59
N LYS A 331 34.87 11.27 7.38
CA LYS A 331 35.61 11.03 8.63
C LYS A 331 37.10 10.78 8.37
N THR A 332 37.43 9.89 7.43
CA THR A 332 38.82 9.61 7.04
C THR A 332 39.53 10.84 6.46
N SER A 333 38.83 11.69 5.70
CA SER A 333 39.38 12.94 5.20
C SER A 333 39.64 13.97 6.31
N CYS A 334 38.87 13.95 7.41
CA CYS A 334 39.05 14.85 8.54
C CYS A 334 40.22 14.38 9.43
N GLU A 335 40.26 13.09 9.75
CA GLU A 335 41.35 12.46 10.51
C GLU A 335 42.70 12.63 9.80
N ARG A 336 42.75 12.44 8.48
CA ARG A 336 43.97 12.65 7.69
C ARG A 336 44.45 14.11 7.72
N LYS A 337 43.54 15.08 7.77
CA LYS A 337 43.92 16.50 7.89
C LYS A 337 44.47 16.84 9.28
N ILE A 338 43.87 16.29 10.33
CA ILE A 338 44.36 16.48 11.70
C ILE A 338 45.76 15.87 11.84
N ALA A 339 45.99 14.68 11.29
CA ALA A 339 47.30 14.02 11.31
C ALA A 339 48.39 14.82 10.55
N VAL A 340 48.05 15.42 9.40
CA VAL A 340 49.00 16.23 8.62
C VAL A 340 49.31 17.56 9.31
N ASN A 341 48.32 18.21 9.95
CA ASN A 341 48.56 19.45 10.70
C ASN A 341 49.38 19.18 11.98
N SER A 342 49.11 18.08 12.69
CA SER A 342 49.88 17.66 13.86
C SER A 342 51.36 17.38 13.56
N THR A 343 51.67 16.85 12.38
CA THR A 343 53.05 16.58 11.94
C THR A 343 53.77 17.85 11.44
N ALA A 344 53.05 18.79 10.85
CA ALA A 344 53.60 20.09 10.46
C ALA A 344 53.98 20.96 11.68
N ASP A 345 53.16 20.96 12.73
CA ASP A 345 53.43 21.73 13.95
C ASP A 345 54.59 21.14 14.76
N SER A 346 54.79 19.82 14.73
CA SER A 346 55.94 19.17 15.39
C SER A 346 57.26 19.37 14.63
N ALA A 347 57.24 19.52 13.31
CA ALA A 347 58.42 19.87 12.52
C ALA A 347 58.90 21.31 12.77
N ASN A 348 57.98 22.24 13.09
CA ASN A 348 58.30 23.66 13.27
C ASN A 348 58.88 23.99 14.67
N ILE A 349 58.73 23.10 15.65
CA ILE A 349 59.33 23.22 17.00
C ILE A 349 60.81 22.77 17.00
N SER A 350 61.22 21.95 16.02
CA SER A 350 62.60 21.46 15.90
C SER A 350 63.57 22.45 15.25
N GLY A 351 63.09 23.53 14.61
CA GLY A 351 63.92 24.48 13.86
C GLY A 351 64.34 25.75 14.62
N LYS A 352 64.15 25.79 15.95
CA LYS A 352 64.42 26.98 16.79
C LYS A 352 65.41 26.74 17.94
N ARG A 353 66.16 25.64 17.89
CA ARG A 353 67.37 25.46 18.70
C ARG A 353 68.54 25.43 17.75
N ASP A 354 69.09 26.60 17.46
CA ASP A 354 70.50 26.85 17.18
C ASP A 354 70.77 28.33 17.50
#